data_AF-A0A377M870-F1
#
_entry.id   AF-A0A377M870-F1
#
_cell.length_a   1.000
_cell.length_b   1.000
_cell.length_c   1.000
_cell.angle_alpha   90.00
_cell.angle_beta   90.00
_cell.angle_gamma   90.00
#
_symmetry.space_group_name_H-M   'P 1'
#
loop_
_entity.id
_entity.type
_entity.pdbx_description
1 polymer ?
#
loop_
_entity_poly.entity_id
_entity_poly.type
_entity_poly.pdbx_seq_one_letter_code
_entity_poly.pdbx_strand_id
1 'polypeptide(L)'
;MLVAAQGDDEIATAAKLAAILEEPPRGANCDLAQAFSRNQGNWQQRAQQLCKRLNSRGGTPDADSIAPLLAQAFADRIARRRGLDGRYQLANGMGAMLDSDDALTRHEWLIAPLLLQGSHSPDARILQAVAVDIDALTARLSAVASAVRHRRVDDAQGTLKAFRRSQIGKLTLGTKPLAKPSEEELHQAMLNGIREKGLGVLNWTPEAEQYRIRLHCAARWLPRVCLAGGG
;
A
#
# COMPACT_ATOMS: atom_id res chain seq x y z
N MET A 1 -9.98 7.34 7.05
CA MET A 1 -9.79 7.02 8.48
C MET A 1 -11.08 7.26 9.27
N LEU A 2 -11.47 8.51 9.55
CA LEU A 2 -12.63 8.83 10.40
C LEU A 2 -13.97 8.20 9.98
N VAL A 3 -14.28 8.21 8.68
CA VAL A 3 -15.53 7.62 8.14
C VAL A 3 -15.49 6.09 8.10
N ALA A 4 -14.28 5.51 8.12
CA ALA A 4 -14.10 4.06 8.05
C ALA A 4 -14.14 3.41 9.44
N ALA A 5 -13.99 4.21 10.51
CA ALA A 5 -14.07 3.76 11.88
C ALA A 5 -15.47 3.23 12.23
N GLN A 6 -15.53 2.09 12.89
CA GLN A 6 -16.76 1.44 13.34
C GLN A 6 -16.87 1.54 14.86
N GLY A 7 -17.95 2.17 15.33
CA GLY A 7 -18.20 2.35 16.76
C GLY A 7 -17.49 3.55 17.37
N ASP A 8 -17.89 3.90 18.60
CA ASP A 8 -17.47 5.14 19.26
C ASP A 8 -15.98 5.15 19.63
N ASP A 9 -15.40 3.99 20.00
CA ASP A 9 -13.98 3.88 20.39
C ASP A 9 -13.03 4.05 19.19
N GLU A 10 -13.34 3.43 18.05
CA GLU A 10 -12.56 3.62 16.82
C GLU A 10 -12.69 5.07 16.32
N ILE A 11 -13.88 5.68 16.43
CA ILE A 11 -14.08 7.10 16.07
C ILE A 11 -13.22 7.99 16.98
N ALA A 12 -13.20 7.74 18.29
CA ALA A 12 -12.37 8.49 19.24
C ALA A 12 -10.87 8.34 18.92
N THR A 13 -10.44 7.12 18.60
CA THR A 13 -9.06 6.81 18.18
C THR A 13 -8.69 7.55 16.89
N ALA A 14 -9.54 7.44 15.87
CA ALA A 14 -9.35 8.10 14.59
C ALA A 14 -9.35 9.63 14.72
N ALA A 15 -10.20 10.19 15.59
CA ALA A 15 -10.26 11.63 15.85
C ALA A 15 -8.99 12.14 16.51
N LYS A 16 -8.45 11.40 17.48
CA LYS A 16 -7.17 11.73 18.11
C LYS A 16 -6.01 11.63 17.12
N LEU A 17 -5.96 10.58 16.30
CA LEU A 17 -4.94 10.44 15.25
C LEU A 17 -5.02 11.56 14.23
N ALA A 18 -6.21 11.93 13.77
CA ALA A 18 -6.40 13.03 12.84
C ALA A 18 -5.91 14.37 13.43
N ALA A 19 -6.23 14.65 14.70
CA ALA A 19 -5.75 15.83 15.39
C ALA A 19 -4.21 15.90 15.48
N ILE A 20 -3.56 14.76 15.76
CA ILE A 20 -2.09 14.68 15.81
C ILE A 20 -1.49 14.88 14.41
N LEU A 21 -2.10 14.32 13.36
CA LEU A 21 -1.59 14.47 12.00
C LEU A 21 -1.81 15.87 11.41
N GLU A 22 -2.87 16.58 11.83
CA GLU A 22 -3.10 17.99 11.50
C GLU A 22 -2.08 18.91 12.21
N GLU A 23 -1.79 18.64 13.47
CA GLU A 23 -0.82 19.39 14.28
C GLU A 23 0.27 18.47 14.85
N PRO A 24 1.26 18.04 14.04
CA PRO A 24 2.26 17.08 14.47
C PRO A 24 3.12 17.62 15.62
N PRO A 25 3.61 16.73 16.52
CA PRO A 25 4.46 17.16 17.62
C PRO A 25 5.72 17.85 17.08
N ARG A 26 6.07 18.99 17.69
CA ARG A 26 7.33 19.68 17.40
C ARG A 26 8.46 18.91 18.07
N GLY A 27 9.33 18.30 17.29
CA GLY A 27 10.51 17.56 17.80
C GLY A 27 11.01 16.51 16.83
N ALA A 28 12.10 15.85 17.20
CA ALA A 28 12.73 14.81 16.39
C ALA A 28 12.09 13.43 16.53
N ASN A 29 11.05 13.28 17.36
CA ASN A 29 10.45 11.97 17.60
C ASN A 29 9.40 11.63 16.54
N CYS A 30 9.69 10.61 15.74
CA CYS A 30 8.82 10.13 14.69
C CYS A 30 7.78 9.09 15.14
N ASP A 31 7.81 8.62 16.40
CA ASP A 31 6.88 7.62 16.91
C ASP A 31 5.49 8.20 17.22
N LEU A 32 4.56 7.91 16.32
CA LEU A 32 3.16 8.31 16.42
C LEU A 32 2.44 7.63 17.59
N ALA A 33 2.82 6.42 17.99
CA ALA A 33 2.23 5.77 19.16
C ALA A 33 2.61 6.52 20.44
N GLN A 34 3.84 7.02 20.51
CA GLN A 34 4.26 7.87 21.63
C GLN A 34 3.58 9.25 21.60
N ALA A 35 3.34 9.83 20.44
CA ALA A 35 2.52 11.04 20.34
C ALA A 35 1.07 10.78 20.80
N PHE A 36 0.51 9.63 20.41
CA PHE A 36 -0.84 9.22 20.77
C PHE A 36 -1.02 8.97 22.27
N SER A 37 0.00 8.49 23.00
CA SER A 37 -0.12 8.30 24.45
C SER A 37 -0.13 9.63 25.23
N ARG A 38 0.37 10.72 24.64
CA ARG A 38 0.38 12.04 25.28
C ARG A 38 -1.03 12.63 25.34
N ASN A 39 -1.24 13.45 26.36
CA ASN A 39 -2.51 14.10 26.62
C ASN A 39 -2.37 15.63 26.46
N GLN A 40 -2.29 16.09 25.22
CA GLN A 40 -2.17 17.53 24.91
C GLN A 40 -3.56 18.14 24.70
N GLY A 41 -3.79 19.33 25.28
CA GLY A 41 -5.10 19.98 25.28
C GLY A 41 -5.59 20.38 23.88
N ASN A 42 -4.71 20.86 23.00
CA ASN A 42 -5.06 21.20 21.62
C ASN A 42 -5.57 19.98 20.85
N TRP A 43 -4.86 18.85 20.93
CA TRP A 43 -5.27 17.60 20.26
C TRP A 43 -6.59 17.06 20.81
N GLN A 44 -6.81 17.14 22.13
CA GLN A 44 -8.10 16.75 22.73
C GLN A 44 -9.25 17.62 22.23
N GLN A 45 -9.08 18.94 22.24
CA GLN A 45 -10.11 19.87 21.76
C GLN A 45 -10.45 19.58 20.30
N ARG A 46 -9.44 19.37 19.46
CA ARG A 46 -9.63 19.04 18.05
C ARG A 46 -10.31 17.69 17.86
N ALA A 47 -9.90 16.66 18.60
CA ALA A 47 -10.53 15.34 18.55
C ALA A 47 -12.01 15.42 18.97
N GLN A 48 -12.34 16.16 20.04
CA GLN A 48 -13.74 16.36 20.46
C GLN A 48 -14.58 17.06 19.39
N GLN A 49 -14.03 18.05 18.68
CA GLN A 49 -14.73 18.69 17.56
C GLN A 49 -15.02 17.69 16.43
N LEU A 50 -14.06 16.81 16.10
CA LEU A 50 -14.22 15.78 15.08
C LEU A 50 -15.26 14.73 15.50
N CYS A 51 -15.22 14.25 16.75
CA CYS A 51 -16.22 13.31 17.26
C CYS A 51 -17.63 13.88 17.21
N LYS A 52 -17.82 15.17 17.57
CA LYS A 52 -19.12 15.85 17.49
C LYS A 52 -19.66 15.90 16.06
N ARG A 53 -18.80 16.16 15.06
CA ARG A 53 -19.20 16.17 13.64
C ARG A 53 -19.62 14.79 13.14
N LEU A 54 -19.11 13.72 13.74
CA LEU A 54 -19.43 12.35 13.41
C LEU A 54 -20.58 11.77 14.26
N ASN A 55 -21.23 12.60 15.08
CA ASN A 55 -22.31 12.19 15.99
C ASN A 55 -21.92 11.04 16.95
N SER A 56 -20.62 10.94 17.29
CA SER A 56 -20.16 9.94 18.27
C SER A 56 -20.63 10.32 19.67
N ARG A 57 -21.07 9.32 20.44
CA ARG A 57 -21.70 9.49 21.76
C ARG A 57 -20.71 9.42 22.92
N GLY A 58 -19.42 9.33 22.61
CA GLY A 58 -18.34 9.20 23.58
C GLY A 58 -17.76 7.80 23.55
N GLY A 59 -16.49 7.71 23.18
CA GLY A 59 -15.68 6.50 23.18
C GLY A 59 -14.30 6.78 23.75
N THR A 60 -13.60 5.71 24.10
CA THR A 60 -12.24 5.77 24.64
C THR A 60 -11.23 5.46 23.54
N PRO A 61 -10.27 6.38 23.27
CA PRO A 61 -9.21 6.10 22.31
C PRO A 61 -8.39 4.88 22.72
N ASP A 62 -8.16 3.97 21.77
CA ASP A 62 -7.47 2.71 21.96
C ASP A 62 -6.23 2.63 21.05
N ALA A 63 -5.09 2.23 21.64
CA ALA A 63 -3.83 2.13 20.92
C ALA A 63 -3.82 0.96 19.92
N ASP A 64 -4.52 -0.14 20.22
CA ASP A 64 -4.56 -1.32 19.35
C ASP A 64 -5.33 -1.06 18.04
N SER A 65 -6.13 0.00 18.04
CA SER A 65 -6.89 0.48 16.88
C SER A 65 -6.09 1.42 15.98
N ILE A 66 -4.88 1.86 16.38
CA ILE A 66 -4.07 2.81 15.59
C ILE A 66 -3.65 2.22 14.24
N ALA A 67 -2.98 1.07 14.26
CA ALA A 67 -2.46 0.43 13.05
C ALA A 67 -3.56 0.11 12.02
N PRO A 68 -4.70 -0.53 12.38
CA PRO A 68 -5.74 -0.84 11.40
C PRO A 68 -6.42 0.42 10.84
N LEU A 69 -6.64 1.46 11.65
CA LEU A 69 -7.22 2.72 11.18
C LEU A 69 -6.30 3.46 10.22
N LEU A 70 -5.00 3.51 10.51
CA LEU A 70 -4.01 4.12 9.64
C LEU A 70 -3.85 3.33 8.33
N ALA A 71 -3.81 2.01 8.38
CA ALA A 71 -3.68 1.18 7.18
C ALA A 71 -4.87 1.34 6.22
N GLN A 72 -6.07 1.61 6.71
CA GLN A 72 -7.23 1.91 5.86
C GLN A 72 -7.11 3.26 5.14
N ALA A 73 -6.41 4.24 5.72
CA ALA A 73 -6.29 5.59 5.18
C ALA A 73 -4.97 5.83 4.41
N PHE A 74 -3.93 5.09 4.75
CA PHE A 74 -2.56 5.26 4.27
C PHE A 74 -1.97 3.91 3.85
N ALA A 75 -2.76 3.06 3.21
CA ALA A 75 -2.32 1.76 2.69
C ALA A 75 -1.10 1.87 1.77
N ASP A 76 -1.04 2.95 0.98
CA ASP A 76 0.06 3.28 0.07
C ASP A 76 1.36 3.69 0.80
N ARG A 77 1.26 4.07 2.08
CA ARG A 77 2.37 4.48 2.97
C ARG A 77 2.74 3.43 4.02
N ILE A 78 2.23 2.21 3.89
CA ILE A 78 2.84 1.06 4.56
C ILE A 78 4.28 0.95 4.06
N ALA A 79 5.24 0.77 4.95
CA ALA A 79 6.66 0.85 4.68
C ALA A 79 7.36 -0.43 5.16
N ARG A 80 8.29 -0.95 4.35
CA ARG A 80 9.17 -2.08 4.70
C ARG A 80 10.63 -1.65 4.67
N ARG A 81 11.39 -2.00 5.69
CA ARG A 81 12.82 -1.69 5.79
C ARG A 81 13.59 -2.29 4.60
N ARG A 82 14.54 -1.51 4.08
CA ARG A 82 15.49 -1.88 3.03
C ARG A 82 16.91 -1.70 3.55
N GLY A 83 17.57 -2.81 3.88
CA GLY A 83 18.92 -2.78 4.45
C GLY A 83 18.92 -2.35 5.91
N LEU A 84 20.03 -1.73 6.35
CA LEU A 84 20.27 -1.36 7.74
C LEU A 84 20.31 0.16 7.98
N ASP A 85 20.32 0.99 6.94
CA ASP A 85 20.58 2.43 7.02
C ASP A 85 19.32 3.28 7.30
N GLY A 86 18.31 2.73 7.97
CA GLY A 86 17.05 3.45 8.22
C GLY A 86 16.21 3.75 6.96
N ARG A 87 16.55 3.14 5.82
CA ARG A 87 15.79 3.26 4.56
C ARG A 87 14.63 2.27 4.52
N TYR A 88 13.54 2.71 3.92
CA TYR A 88 12.30 1.98 3.75
C TYR A 88 11.80 2.13 2.32
N GLN A 89 11.05 1.14 1.87
CA GLN A 89 10.22 1.24 0.68
C GLN A 89 8.76 1.35 1.10
N LEU A 90 8.03 2.29 0.53
CA LEU A 90 6.59 2.42 0.69
C LEU A 90 5.82 1.48 -0.24
N ALA A 91 4.56 1.19 0.07
CA ALA A 91 3.68 0.35 -0.74
C ALA A 91 3.42 0.92 -2.14
N ASN A 92 3.43 2.25 -2.31
CA ASN A 92 3.42 2.90 -3.62
C ASN A 92 4.74 2.77 -4.41
N GLY A 93 5.81 2.30 -3.77
CA GLY A 93 7.14 2.07 -4.32
C GLY A 93 8.14 3.20 -4.14
N MET A 94 7.74 4.34 -3.58
CA MET A 94 8.66 5.42 -3.21
C MET A 94 9.61 4.96 -2.10
N GLY A 95 10.81 5.52 -2.09
CA GLY A 95 11.72 5.37 -0.97
C GLY A 95 11.37 6.34 0.15
N ALA A 96 11.58 5.91 1.38
CA ALA A 96 11.40 6.71 2.57
C ALA A 96 12.55 6.46 3.55
N MET A 97 12.89 7.42 4.39
CA MET A 97 14.05 7.35 5.27
C MET A 97 13.72 7.91 6.65
N LEU A 98 14.19 7.21 7.68
CA LEU A 98 14.30 7.69 9.05
C LEU A 98 15.75 8.10 9.34
N ASP A 99 15.95 8.92 10.37
CA ASP A 99 17.29 9.14 10.90
C ASP A 99 17.85 7.82 11.45
N SER A 100 19.14 7.55 11.26
CA SER A 100 19.77 6.26 11.59
C SER A 100 19.62 5.87 13.06
N ASP A 101 19.56 6.88 13.93
CA ASP A 101 19.49 6.72 15.38
C ASP A 101 18.04 6.66 15.89
N ASP A 102 17.05 6.76 15.00
CA ASP A 102 15.64 6.68 15.38
C ASP A 102 15.30 5.27 15.88
N ALA A 103 14.62 5.21 17.03
CA ALA A 103 14.13 3.98 17.64
C ALA A 103 13.31 3.10 16.68
N LEU A 104 12.58 3.70 15.73
CA LEU A 104 11.75 2.99 14.77
C LEU A 104 12.56 2.19 13.73
N THR A 105 13.85 2.49 13.53
CA THR A 105 14.73 1.76 12.60
C THR A 105 14.87 0.27 12.94
N ARG A 106 14.65 -0.12 14.21
CA ARG A 106 14.67 -1.52 14.66
C ARG A 106 13.53 -2.36 14.11
N HIS A 107 12.41 -1.73 13.75
CA HIS A 107 11.22 -2.43 13.25
C HIS A 107 11.30 -2.62 11.74
N GLU A 108 10.89 -3.79 11.25
CA GLU A 108 10.92 -4.05 9.79
C GLU A 108 9.78 -3.33 9.07
N TRP A 109 8.62 -3.21 9.73
CA TRP A 109 7.39 -2.70 9.14
C TRP A 109 6.88 -1.49 9.89
N LEU A 110 6.55 -0.45 9.13
CA LEU A 110 6.00 0.80 9.64
C LEU A 110 4.78 1.21 8.81
N ILE A 111 3.92 2.05 9.38
CA ILE A 111 2.98 2.87 8.61
C ILE A 111 3.41 4.32 8.79
N ALA A 112 3.74 5.02 7.70
CA ALA A 112 4.30 6.37 7.73
C ALA A 112 3.30 7.41 7.19
N PRO A 113 2.29 7.82 7.98
CA PRO A 113 1.26 8.74 7.52
C PRO A 113 1.78 10.16 7.23
N LEU A 114 2.91 10.58 7.80
CA LEU A 114 3.49 11.90 7.53
C LEU A 114 4.89 11.80 6.96
N LEU A 115 5.06 12.35 5.75
CA LEU A 115 6.28 12.29 4.95
C LEU A 115 6.64 13.70 4.49
N LEU A 116 7.93 13.99 4.38
CA LEU A 116 8.45 15.22 3.79
C LEU A 116 9.36 14.87 2.61
N GLN A 117 8.90 15.16 1.39
CA GLN A 117 9.72 14.99 0.20
C GLN A 117 10.75 16.12 0.13
N GLY A 118 12.03 15.77 0.31
CA GLY A 118 13.12 16.72 0.09
C GLY A 118 13.38 16.92 -1.41
N SER A 119 13.76 18.13 -1.80
CA SER A 119 14.08 18.45 -3.21
C SER A 119 15.36 17.77 -3.73
N HIS A 120 16.22 17.31 -2.82
CA HIS A 120 17.58 16.81 -3.13
C HIS A 120 17.77 15.31 -2.87
N SER A 121 16.73 14.60 -2.44
CA SER A 121 16.78 13.16 -2.16
C SER A 121 15.64 12.45 -2.90
N PRO A 122 15.90 11.28 -3.51
CA PRO A 122 14.82 10.45 -4.04
C PRO A 122 13.92 9.90 -2.90
N ASP A 123 14.46 9.78 -1.69
CA ASP A 123 13.76 9.23 -0.53
C ASP A 123 13.08 10.35 0.29
N ALA A 124 11.81 10.14 0.63
CA ALA A 124 11.04 11.02 1.51
C ALA A 124 11.48 10.85 2.97
N ARG A 125 11.63 11.94 3.73
CA ARG A 125 11.87 11.84 5.17
C ARG A 125 10.58 11.44 5.90
N ILE A 126 10.63 10.41 6.73
CA ILE A 126 9.52 10.02 7.60
C ILE A 126 9.48 10.99 8.78
N LEU A 127 8.33 11.66 8.96
CA LEU A 127 8.12 12.59 10.07
C LEU A 127 7.29 11.98 11.19
N GLN A 128 6.31 11.15 10.86
CA GLN A 128 5.52 10.38 11.81
C GLN A 128 5.28 8.98 11.25
N ALA A 129 5.51 7.96 12.08
CA ALA A 129 5.29 6.57 11.77
C ALA A 129 4.89 5.78 13.01
N VAL A 130 4.25 4.64 12.80
CA VAL A 130 3.99 3.65 13.84
C VAL A 130 4.55 2.30 13.42
N ALA A 131 5.18 1.59 14.35
CA ALA A 131 5.59 0.21 14.13
C ALA A 131 4.38 -0.70 14.04
N VAL A 132 4.42 -1.68 13.13
CA VAL A 132 3.30 -2.58 12.91
C VAL A 132 3.76 -4.03 12.78
N ASP A 133 3.01 -4.93 13.39
CA ASP A 133 3.07 -6.35 13.04
C ASP A 133 2.29 -6.56 11.75
N ILE A 134 3.01 -6.86 10.67
CA ILE A 134 2.42 -6.99 9.33
C ILE A 134 1.51 -8.21 9.22
N ASP A 135 1.78 -9.28 9.97
CA ASP A 135 0.98 -10.51 9.94
C ASP A 135 -0.36 -10.26 10.67
N ALA A 136 -0.32 -9.59 11.83
CA ALA A 136 -1.53 -9.17 12.53
C ALA A 136 -2.36 -8.16 11.71
N LEU A 137 -1.70 -7.21 11.04
CA LEU A 137 -2.37 -6.21 10.21
C LEU A 137 -3.06 -6.85 8.99
N THR A 138 -2.38 -7.75 8.30
CA THR A 138 -2.92 -8.41 7.11
C THR A 138 -4.05 -9.39 7.45
N ALA A 139 -4.02 -10.01 8.63
CA ALA A 139 -5.13 -10.82 9.13
C ALA A 139 -6.40 -10.00 9.39
N ARG A 140 -6.27 -8.77 9.92
CA ARG A 140 -7.41 -7.87 10.18
C ARG A 140 -7.91 -7.13 8.93
N LEU A 141 -7.04 -6.84 7.98
CA LEU A 141 -7.36 -6.03 6.79
C LEU A 141 -7.22 -6.84 5.49
N SER A 142 -8.12 -7.81 5.31
CA SER A 142 -8.20 -8.62 4.07
C SER A 142 -8.32 -7.76 2.81
N ALA A 143 -8.92 -6.57 2.90
CA ALA A 143 -9.02 -5.61 1.80
C ALA A 143 -7.71 -4.86 1.49
N VAL A 144 -6.82 -4.64 2.47
CA VAL A 144 -5.53 -3.95 2.29
C VAL A 144 -4.46 -4.91 1.77
N ALA A 145 -4.54 -6.19 2.16
CA ALA A 145 -3.75 -7.29 1.61
C ALA A 145 -4.17 -7.61 0.16
N SER A 146 -3.91 -6.68 -0.75
CA SER A 146 -4.28 -6.78 -2.16
C SER A 146 -3.18 -7.45 -2.99
N ALA A 147 -3.61 -8.51 -3.68
CA ALA A 147 -2.93 -9.23 -4.76
C ALA A 147 -1.93 -10.31 -4.34
N VAL A 148 -2.48 -11.52 -4.21
CA VAL A 148 -1.78 -12.75 -4.60
C VAL A 148 -1.41 -12.62 -6.09
N ARG A 149 -0.12 -12.43 -6.39
CA ARG A 149 0.37 -12.53 -7.77
C ARG A 149 0.99 -13.91 -7.97
N HIS A 150 0.37 -14.67 -8.86
CA HIS A 150 0.99 -15.87 -9.41
C HIS A 150 1.99 -15.41 -10.47
N ARG A 151 3.25 -15.79 -10.30
CA ARG A 151 4.31 -15.44 -11.27
C ARG A 151 5.00 -16.71 -11.73
N ARG A 152 5.27 -16.75 -13.02
CA ARG A 152 6.08 -17.77 -13.67
C ARG A 152 7.43 -17.15 -13.98
N VAL A 153 8.49 -17.64 -13.35
CA VAL A 153 9.86 -17.29 -13.72
C VAL A 153 10.45 -18.49 -14.42
N ASP A 154 11.04 -18.21 -15.58
CA ASP A 154 11.91 -19.13 -16.27
C ASP A 154 13.28 -19.00 -15.61
N ASP A 155 13.78 -20.08 -15.00
CA ASP A 155 15.15 -20.03 -14.51
C ASP A 155 16.14 -20.09 -15.68
N ALA A 156 17.41 -19.79 -15.42
CA ALA A 156 18.47 -19.86 -16.43
C ALA A 156 18.63 -21.26 -17.06
N GLN A 157 17.91 -22.28 -16.58
CA GLN A 157 17.91 -23.66 -17.06
C GLN A 157 16.59 -24.07 -17.75
N GLY A 158 15.70 -23.12 -18.06
CA GLY A 158 14.46 -23.41 -18.80
C GLY A 158 13.36 -24.09 -17.97
N THR A 159 13.51 -24.15 -16.65
CA THR A 159 12.51 -24.77 -15.76
C THR A 159 11.52 -23.72 -15.27
N LEU A 160 10.25 -23.96 -15.58
CA LEU A 160 9.16 -23.07 -15.25
C LEU A 160 8.77 -23.22 -13.78
N LYS A 161 9.19 -22.27 -12.95
CA LYS A 161 8.81 -22.21 -11.53
C LYS A 161 7.64 -21.26 -11.35
N ALA A 162 6.51 -21.80 -10.90
CA ALA A 162 5.36 -21.01 -10.47
C ALA A 162 5.51 -20.69 -8.98
N PHE A 163 5.26 -19.43 -8.61
CA PHE A 163 5.18 -19.03 -7.21
C PHE A 163 4.02 -18.08 -6.96
N ARG A 164 3.49 -18.21 -5.75
CA ARG A 164 2.48 -17.33 -5.17
C ARG A 164 3.20 -16.26 -4.37
N ARG A 165 3.13 -15.01 -4.82
CA ARG A 165 3.67 -13.84 -4.09
C ARG A 165 2.55 -13.10 -3.40
N SER A 166 2.65 -12.96 -2.09
CA SER A 166 1.79 -12.06 -1.29
C SER A 166 2.47 -10.70 -1.22
N GLN A 167 1.71 -9.64 -1.48
CA GLN A 167 2.25 -8.28 -1.48
C GLN A 167 1.22 -7.26 -0.99
N ILE A 168 1.71 -6.08 -0.62
CA ILE A 168 0.91 -4.88 -0.35
C ILE A 168 1.46 -3.80 -1.27
N GLY A 169 0.70 -3.44 -2.30
CA GLY A 169 1.18 -2.57 -3.38
C GLY A 169 2.40 -3.15 -4.08
N LYS A 170 3.57 -2.54 -3.89
CA LYS A 170 4.89 -3.00 -4.39
C LYS A 170 5.74 -3.73 -3.33
N LEU A 171 5.28 -3.82 -2.08
CA LEU A 171 6.00 -4.49 -0.99
C LEU A 171 5.71 -5.97 -0.98
N THR A 172 6.75 -6.78 -1.00
CA THR A 172 6.59 -8.24 -0.92
C THR A 172 6.48 -8.64 0.53
N LEU A 173 5.45 -9.42 0.88
CA LEU A 173 5.33 -10.04 2.20
C LEU A 173 6.05 -11.39 2.21
N GLY A 174 5.80 -12.20 1.17
CA GLY A 174 6.41 -13.51 1.05
C GLY A 174 6.16 -14.13 -0.31
N THR A 175 6.97 -15.14 -0.62
CA THR A 175 6.87 -15.92 -1.86
C THR A 175 6.82 -17.38 -1.49
N LYS A 176 5.77 -18.09 -1.95
CA LYS A 176 5.61 -19.53 -1.75
C LYS A 176 5.64 -20.26 -3.10
N PRO A 177 6.40 -21.34 -3.27
CA PRO A 177 6.36 -22.12 -4.51
C PRO A 177 4.97 -22.77 -4.69
N LEU A 178 4.49 -22.80 -5.92
CA LEU A 178 3.27 -23.53 -6.30
C LEU A 178 3.68 -24.93 -6.77
N ALA A 179 3.53 -25.93 -5.89
CA ALA A 179 3.89 -27.31 -6.19
C ALA A 179 2.94 -27.98 -7.20
N LYS A 180 1.64 -27.63 -7.17
CA LYS A 180 0.61 -28.09 -8.10
C LYS A 180 -0.40 -26.96 -8.37
N PRO A 181 -0.11 -26.03 -9.29
CA PRO A 181 -1.01 -24.92 -9.59
C PRO A 181 -2.30 -25.43 -10.24
N SER A 182 -3.44 -24.84 -9.89
CA SER A 182 -4.68 -25.05 -10.66
C SER A 182 -4.56 -24.45 -12.06
N GLU A 183 -5.45 -24.83 -12.98
CA GLU A 183 -5.47 -24.28 -14.34
C GLU A 183 -5.67 -22.75 -14.35
N GLU A 184 -6.54 -22.25 -13.47
CA GLU A 184 -6.78 -20.81 -13.30
C GLU A 184 -5.51 -20.09 -12.81
N GLU A 185 -4.81 -20.65 -11.82
CA GLU A 185 -3.56 -20.08 -11.30
C GLU A 185 -2.46 -20.06 -12.37
N LEU A 186 -2.44 -21.08 -13.25
CA LEU A 186 -1.50 -21.18 -14.36
C LEU A 186 -1.78 -20.13 -15.44
N HIS A 187 -3.04 -19.94 -15.83
CA HIS A 187 -3.43 -18.86 -16.75
C HIS A 187 -3.11 -17.48 -16.18
N GLN A 188 -3.41 -17.23 -14.90
CA GLN A 188 -3.05 -15.97 -14.25
C GLN A 188 -1.53 -15.75 -14.19
N ALA A 189 -0.76 -16.81 -13.94
CA ALA A 189 0.70 -16.75 -13.98
C ALA A 189 1.24 -16.41 -15.38
N MET A 190 0.62 -16.96 -16.44
CA MET A 190 0.96 -16.62 -17.83
C MET A 190 0.65 -15.15 -18.14
N LEU A 191 -0.54 -14.67 -17.81
CA LEU A 191 -0.93 -13.26 -18.02
C LEU A 191 0.02 -12.30 -17.30
N ASN A 192 0.42 -12.63 -16.07
CA ASN A 192 1.41 -11.84 -15.33
C ASN A 192 2.80 -11.89 -15.98
N GLY A 193 3.22 -13.05 -16.50
CA GLY A 193 4.45 -13.17 -17.27
C GLY A 193 4.45 -12.30 -18.54
N ILE A 194 3.33 -12.26 -19.27
CA ILE A 194 3.14 -11.43 -20.46
C ILE A 194 3.19 -9.93 -20.10
N ARG A 195 2.60 -9.51 -18.97
CA ARG A 195 2.68 -8.10 -18.52
C ARG A 195 4.11 -7.64 -18.23
N GLU A 196 4.97 -8.54 -17.76
CA GLU A 196 6.36 -8.23 -17.43
C GLU A 196 7.30 -8.28 -18.63
N LYS A 197 7.18 -9.33 -19.45
CA LYS A 197 8.02 -9.51 -20.65
C LYS A 197 7.51 -8.72 -21.87
N GLY A 198 6.30 -8.19 -21.79
CA GLY A 198 5.60 -7.54 -22.89
C GLY A 198 4.91 -8.55 -23.82
N LEU A 199 4.11 -8.05 -24.76
CA LEU A 199 3.34 -8.87 -25.69
C LEU A 199 4.20 -9.68 -26.67
N GLY A 200 5.50 -9.38 -26.80
CA GLY A 200 6.41 -10.07 -27.73
C GLY A 200 6.66 -11.55 -27.42
N VAL A 201 6.25 -12.03 -26.24
CA VAL A 201 6.31 -13.46 -25.89
C VAL A 201 5.17 -14.29 -26.51
N LEU A 202 4.17 -13.64 -27.09
CA LEU A 202 3.06 -14.29 -27.78
C LEU A 202 3.43 -14.61 -29.23
N ASN A 203 2.74 -15.58 -29.81
CA ASN A 203 2.91 -15.91 -31.22
C ASN A 203 2.22 -14.87 -32.11
N TRP A 204 2.95 -13.82 -32.49
CA TRP A 204 2.50 -12.83 -33.47
C TRP A 204 2.72 -13.34 -34.88
N THR A 205 1.70 -13.97 -35.46
CA THR A 205 1.73 -14.31 -36.89
C THR A 205 1.59 -13.06 -37.74
N PRO A 206 2.04 -13.07 -39.01
CA PRO A 206 1.88 -11.92 -39.92
C PRO A 206 0.42 -11.43 -40.00
N GLU A 207 -0.54 -12.35 -39.96
CA GLU A 207 -1.97 -12.03 -39.99
C GLU A 207 -2.43 -11.31 -38.71
N ALA A 208 -1.96 -11.74 -37.55
CA ALA A 208 -2.28 -11.13 -36.26
C ALA A 208 -1.70 -9.71 -36.14
N GLU A 209 -0.46 -9.51 -36.61
CA GLU A 209 0.16 -8.19 -36.67
C GLU A 209 -0.60 -7.25 -37.62
N GLN A 210 -0.91 -7.73 -38.83
CA GLN A 210 -1.67 -6.97 -39.81
C GLN A 210 -3.06 -6.61 -39.30
N TYR A 211 -3.72 -7.51 -38.57
CA TYR A 211 -4.99 -7.23 -37.91
C TYR A 211 -4.85 -6.11 -36.86
N ARG A 212 -3.80 -6.15 -36.02
CA ARG A 212 -3.54 -5.09 -35.04
C ARG A 212 -3.30 -3.72 -35.69
N ILE A 213 -2.57 -3.69 -36.81
CA ILE A 213 -2.36 -2.46 -37.60
C ILE A 213 -3.69 -1.94 -38.13
N ARG A 214 -4.54 -2.81 -38.68
CA ARG A 214 -5.88 -2.42 -39.17
C ARG A 214 -6.75 -1.84 -38.07
N LEU A 215 -6.71 -2.39 -36.85
CA LEU A 215 -7.43 -1.81 -35.70
C LEU A 215 -6.91 -0.40 -35.35
N HIS A 216 -5.60 -0.19 -35.34
CA HIS A 216 -5.03 1.15 -35.13
C HIS A 216 -5.43 2.13 -36.24
N CYS A 217 -5.40 1.71 -37.50
CA CYS A 217 -5.88 2.49 -38.64
C CYS A 217 -7.37 2.84 -38.52
N ALA A 218 -8.22 1.87 -38.16
CA ALA A 218 -9.64 2.07 -37.98
C ALA A 218 -9.95 3.07 -36.85
N ALA A 219 -9.26 2.96 -35.70
CA ALA A 219 -9.42 3.91 -34.60
C ALA A 219 -9.05 5.35 -35.01
N ARG A 220 -8.04 5.52 -35.89
CA ARG A 220 -7.59 6.83 -36.38
C ARG A 220 -8.46 7.39 -37.51
N TRP A 221 -8.90 6.55 -38.44
CA TRP A 221 -9.55 6.98 -39.69
C TRP A 221 -11.09 6.89 -39.63
N LEU A 222 -11.64 6.08 -38.71
CA LEU A 222 -13.09 5.88 -38.54
C LEU A 222 -13.54 6.12 -37.08
N PRO A 223 -13.23 7.29 -36.48
CA PRO A 223 -13.54 7.54 -35.06
C PRO A 223 -15.04 7.55 -34.74
N ARG A 224 -15.90 7.83 -35.74
CA ARG A 224 -17.37 7.88 -35.56
C ARG A 224 -18.04 6.50 -35.53
N VAL A 225 -17.39 5.45 -36.03
CA VAL A 225 -17.96 4.09 -36.06
C VAL A 225 -17.65 3.35 -34.74
N CYS A 226 -16.53 3.66 -34.08
CA CYS A 226 -16.12 3.01 -32.83
C CYS A 226 -17.00 3.40 -31.61
N LEU A 227 -17.74 4.52 -31.66
CA LEU A 227 -18.64 4.96 -30.58
C LEU A 227 -20.03 4.30 -30.62
N ALA A 228 -20.37 3.57 -31.68
CA ALA A 228 -21.70 3.00 -31.88
C ALA A 228 -21.81 1.51 -31.49
N GLY A 229 -20.74 0.90 -30.97
CA GLY A 229 -20.68 -0.54 -30.66
C GLY A 229 -20.89 -0.92 -29.18
N GLY A 230 -21.29 0.02 -28.32
CA GLY A 230 -21.61 -0.23 -26.92
C GLY A 230 -23.10 -0.01 -26.66
N GLY A 231 -23.93 -0.98 -27.02
CA GLY A 231 -25.35 -1.06 -26.70
C GLY A 231 -25.71 -2.51 -26.39
#